data_AF-A0A6A5QI14-F1
#
_entry.id   AF-A0A6A5QI14-F1
#
_cell.length_a   1.000
_cell.length_b   1.000
_cell.length_c   1.000
_cell.angle_alpha   90.00
_cell.angle_beta   90.00
_cell.angle_gamma   90.00
#
_symmetry.space_group_name_H-M   'P 1'
#
loop_
_entity.id
_entity.type
_entity.pdbx_description
1 polymer ?
#
loop_
_entity_poly.entity_id
_entity_poly.type
_entity_poly.pdbx_seq_one_letter_code
_entity_poly.pdbx_strand_id
1 'polypeptide(L)'
;MYIHGDSIYLAVTFLSSSTAVLAAVQPDGQCGGMNFDDETLCAEGWTCTKYHDSYSHTSTSRTRNVYESPSYAKPKGFAAAVEKWVAAGVPIDGVGSQSQSTGNSTIADFPAVLKLGCADVSIEEYAITELDIKGASSSDYTTAVDACLDQDNCVGLRCGA
;
A
#
# COMPACT_ATOMS: atom_id res chain seq x y z
N MET A 1 22.81 8.73 69.18
CA MET A 1 22.51 10.05 68.59
C MET A 1 21.04 10.01 68.19
N TYR A 2 20.20 10.74 68.91
CA TYR A 2 18.75 10.82 68.69
C TYR A 2 18.47 11.91 67.63
N ILE A 3 17.72 11.57 66.59
CA ILE A 3 16.82 12.51 65.89
C ILE A 3 15.51 11.75 65.67
N HIS A 4 14.45 12.21 66.34
CA HIS A 4 13.06 11.82 66.11
C HIS A 4 12.48 12.65 64.96
N GLY A 5 11.48 12.10 64.26
CA GLY A 5 10.42 12.92 63.65
C GLY A 5 10.35 12.85 62.12
N ASP A 6 9.30 12.15 61.69
CA ASP A 6 8.41 12.47 60.57
C ASP A 6 8.95 12.68 59.15
N SER A 7 8.52 11.74 58.31
CA SER A 7 8.27 11.81 56.87
C SER A 7 8.15 13.23 56.31
N ILE A 8 9.12 13.59 55.49
CA ILE A 8 8.93 14.53 54.39
C ILE A 8 9.70 13.97 53.19
N TYR A 9 9.06 13.02 52.51
CA TYR A 9 9.42 12.74 51.11
C TYR A 9 9.07 14.00 50.32
N LEU A 10 10.09 14.79 50.00
CA LEU A 10 10.02 15.80 48.96
C LEU A 10 9.87 15.06 47.64
N ALA A 11 8.65 14.62 47.34
CA ALA A 11 8.29 14.20 46.00
C ALA A 11 8.39 15.45 45.12
N VAL A 12 9.51 15.57 44.41
CA VAL A 12 9.55 16.34 43.17
C VAL A 12 8.55 15.65 42.27
N THR A 13 7.28 16.05 42.36
CA THR A 13 6.34 15.90 41.27
C THR A 13 6.97 16.67 40.14
N PHE A 14 7.73 15.97 39.30
CA PHE A 14 7.88 16.40 37.93
C PHE A 14 6.45 16.63 37.46
N LEU A 15 6.08 17.91 37.32
CA LEU A 15 5.23 18.31 36.22
C LEU A 15 5.95 17.75 34.99
N SER A 16 5.71 16.46 34.68
CA SER A 16 5.82 16.00 33.32
C SER A 16 4.77 16.82 32.63
N SER A 17 5.22 17.93 32.05
CA SER A 17 4.48 18.63 31.03
C SER A 17 3.84 17.55 30.19
N SER A 18 2.53 17.38 30.31
CA SER A 18 1.75 16.72 29.28
C SER A 18 1.86 17.65 28.09
N THR A 19 3.03 17.68 27.45
CA THR A 19 3.05 17.79 26.01
C THR A 19 2.12 16.68 25.60
N ALA A 20 0.89 17.05 25.24
CA ALA A 20 0.03 16.19 24.48
C ALA A 20 0.90 15.75 23.31
N VAL A 21 1.46 14.55 23.41
CA VAL A 21 1.96 13.86 22.25
C VAL A 21 0.67 13.69 21.47
N LEU A 22 0.42 14.56 20.49
CA LEU A 22 -0.52 14.22 19.42
C LEU A 22 -0.09 12.83 19.00
N ALA A 23 -0.93 11.83 19.28
CA ALA A 23 -0.57 10.44 19.14
C ALA A 23 -0.47 10.18 17.64
N ALA A 24 0.71 10.50 17.10
CA ALA A 24 0.96 10.42 15.70
C ALA A 24 0.84 8.94 15.33
N VAL A 25 -0.06 8.66 14.39
CA VAL A 25 -0.41 7.29 14.02
C VAL A 25 0.86 6.57 13.61
N GLN A 26 1.11 5.46 14.31
CA GLN A 26 2.26 4.60 14.09
C GLN A 26 2.17 3.93 12.71
N PRO A 27 3.28 3.38 12.19
CA PRO A 27 3.32 2.70 10.88
C PRO A 27 2.16 1.71 10.69
N ASP A 28 1.56 1.71 9.50
CA ASP A 28 0.42 0.88 9.10
C ASP A 28 -0.87 1.11 9.91
N GLY A 29 -0.90 2.10 10.81
CA GLY A 29 -2.10 2.50 11.54
C GLY A 29 -3.08 3.27 10.66
N GLN A 30 -4.38 3.15 10.96
CA GLN A 30 -5.42 3.91 10.26
C GLN A 30 -5.29 5.40 10.57
N CYS A 31 -5.30 6.22 9.53
CA CYS A 31 -5.17 7.68 9.61
C CYS A 31 -6.24 8.42 8.79
N GLY A 32 -7.25 7.71 8.27
CA GLY A 32 -8.34 8.28 7.48
C GLY A 32 -9.34 7.26 6.95
N GLY A 33 -10.41 7.75 6.32
CA GLY A 33 -11.50 6.96 5.75
C GLY A 33 -12.87 7.60 6.00
N MET A 34 -13.91 7.17 5.27
CA MET A 34 -15.30 7.52 5.56
C MET A 34 -15.66 7.14 7.00
N ASN A 35 -16.08 8.13 7.80
CA ASN A 35 -16.42 8.03 9.22
C ASN A 35 -15.23 7.74 10.16
N PHE A 36 -14.01 8.03 9.75
CA PHE A 36 -12.85 7.99 10.64
C PHE A 36 -12.73 9.33 11.38
N ASP A 37 -12.99 9.31 12.68
CA ASP A 37 -13.00 10.50 13.56
C ASP A 37 -11.76 10.57 14.48
N ASP A 38 -10.85 9.61 14.33
CA ASP A 38 -9.63 9.48 15.15
C ASP A 38 -8.43 10.25 14.55
N GLU A 39 -7.24 10.00 15.10
CA GLU A 39 -6.01 10.71 14.77
C GLU A 39 -5.62 10.56 13.30
N THR A 40 -5.47 11.68 12.60
CA THR A 40 -5.08 11.72 11.17
C THR A 40 -3.62 12.10 10.97
N LEU A 41 -2.95 12.55 12.03
CA LEU A 41 -1.54 12.96 12.00
C LEU A 41 -0.63 11.75 12.06
N CYS A 42 0.25 11.61 11.08
CA CYS A 42 1.21 10.51 11.03
C CYS A 42 2.49 10.86 11.80
N ALA A 43 3.18 9.84 12.35
CA ALA A 43 4.49 10.02 12.97
C ALA A 43 5.49 10.70 12.01
N GLU A 44 6.53 11.34 12.56
CA GLU A 44 7.52 12.04 11.73
C GLU A 44 8.14 11.11 10.68
N GLY A 45 8.11 11.53 9.40
CA GLY A 45 8.58 10.72 8.26
C GLY A 45 7.53 9.80 7.63
N TRP A 46 6.29 9.82 8.13
CA TRP A 46 5.17 9.03 7.62
C TRP A 46 4.09 9.93 7.01
N THR A 47 3.37 9.43 6.01
CA THR A 47 2.30 10.17 5.30
C THR A 47 1.04 9.33 5.25
N CYS A 48 -0.11 9.97 5.50
CA CYS A 48 -1.40 9.28 5.45
C CYS A 48 -1.77 9.01 4.00
N THR A 49 -1.74 7.74 3.62
CA THR A 49 -1.96 7.30 2.25
C THR A 49 -3.34 6.68 2.14
N LYS A 50 -4.16 7.18 1.21
CA LYS A 50 -5.50 6.64 0.96
C LYS A 50 -5.40 5.25 0.33
N TYR A 51 -6.10 4.28 0.93
CA TYR A 51 -6.20 2.92 0.45
C TYR A 51 -7.54 2.71 -0.31
N HIS A 52 -8.67 2.94 0.35
CA HIS A 52 -10.00 3.06 -0.27
C HIS A 52 -10.84 4.14 0.42
N ASP A 53 -12.08 4.37 -0.01
CA ASP A 53 -12.93 5.45 0.51
C ASP A 53 -13.14 5.38 2.03
N SER A 54 -13.30 4.17 2.58
CA SER A 54 -13.43 3.93 4.03
C SER A 54 -12.13 3.70 4.81
N TYR A 55 -10.94 3.75 4.18
CA TYR A 55 -9.68 3.45 4.87
C TYR A 55 -8.45 4.12 4.25
N SER A 56 -7.63 4.74 5.11
CA SER A 56 -6.31 5.28 4.81
C SER A 56 -5.35 4.85 5.91
N HIS A 57 -4.10 4.52 5.57
CA HIS A 57 -3.09 4.09 6.55
C HIS A 57 -1.78 4.89 6.43
N THR A 58 -0.99 4.89 7.50
CA THR A 58 0.32 5.57 7.49
C THR A 58 1.35 4.70 6.79
N SER A 59 2.03 5.27 5.80
CA SER A 59 3.15 4.62 5.13
C SER A 59 4.32 5.59 5.05
N THR A 60 5.57 5.10 5.09
CA THR A 60 6.67 5.98 4.71
C THR A 60 6.59 6.16 3.21
N SER A 61 6.80 7.38 2.75
CA SER A 61 7.07 7.67 1.34
C SER A 61 8.35 6.98 0.81
N ARG A 62 8.92 6.00 1.53
CA ARG A 62 10.15 5.25 1.23
C ARG A 62 10.12 3.75 1.61
N THR A 63 8.98 3.17 1.94
CA THR A 63 8.82 1.72 2.11
C THR A 63 7.89 1.24 1.02
N ARG A 64 8.55 0.57 0.09
CA ARG A 64 8.00 -0.07 -1.10
C ARG A 64 6.79 -0.95 -0.77
N ASN A 65 5.59 -0.41 -0.92
CA ASN A 65 4.50 -1.19 -1.49
C ASN A 65 4.80 -1.27 -3.00
N VAL A 66 5.39 -2.39 -3.43
CA VAL A 66 5.42 -2.76 -4.87
C VAL A 66 4.09 -3.39 -5.28
N TYR A 67 3.13 -3.49 -4.35
CA TYR A 67 1.75 -3.53 -4.77
C TYR A 67 1.32 -2.14 -5.17
N GLU A 68 1.27 -1.98 -6.48
CA GLU A 68 0.86 -0.77 -7.12
C GLU A 68 -0.49 -0.33 -6.52
N SER A 69 -0.63 0.94 -6.22
CA SER A 69 -1.96 1.54 -6.22
C SER A 69 -2.13 2.12 -7.62
N PRO A 70 -3.36 2.18 -8.16
CA PRO A 70 -3.60 2.88 -9.41
C PRO A 70 -3.15 4.35 -9.36
N SER A 71 -2.87 4.87 -8.17
CA SER A 71 -2.30 6.19 -7.95
C SER A 71 -0.78 6.31 -8.20
N TYR A 72 -0.02 5.21 -8.30
CA TYR A 72 1.45 5.21 -8.44
C TYR A 72 1.92 5.67 -9.82
N ALA A 73 3.05 6.40 -9.81
CA ALA A 73 3.61 7.02 -11.02
C ALA A 73 4.07 6.00 -12.07
N LYS A 74 4.49 4.79 -11.67
CA LYS A 74 5.02 3.79 -12.61
C LYS A 74 3.93 3.17 -13.49
N PRO A 75 2.86 2.54 -12.97
CA PRO A 75 1.79 2.01 -13.82
C PRO A 75 1.07 3.12 -14.61
N LYS A 76 0.83 4.28 -14.01
CA LYS A 76 0.28 5.44 -14.75
C LYS A 76 1.18 5.90 -15.89
N GLY A 77 2.48 6.02 -15.63
CA GLY A 77 3.46 6.43 -16.63
C GLY A 77 3.61 5.39 -17.74
N PHE A 78 3.54 4.10 -17.40
CA PHE A 78 3.55 3.02 -18.36
C PHE A 78 2.28 3.02 -19.22
N ALA A 79 1.10 3.11 -18.60
CA ALA A 79 -0.19 3.24 -19.29
C ALA A 79 -0.19 4.40 -20.30
N ALA A 80 0.19 5.60 -19.86
CA ALA A 80 0.27 6.78 -20.72
C ALA A 80 1.31 6.63 -21.85
N ALA A 81 2.41 5.91 -21.61
CA ALA A 81 3.40 5.64 -22.65
C ALA A 81 2.87 4.66 -23.70
N VAL A 82 2.20 3.59 -23.27
CA VAL A 82 1.57 2.60 -24.17
C VAL A 82 0.52 3.28 -25.04
N GLU A 83 -0.38 4.07 -24.45
CA GLU A 83 -1.38 4.83 -25.22
C GLU A 83 -0.73 5.73 -26.28
N LYS A 84 0.36 6.43 -25.90
CA LYS A 84 1.10 7.28 -26.83
C LYS A 84 1.72 6.48 -27.98
N TRP A 85 2.26 5.29 -27.72
CA TRP A 85 2.86 4.45 -28.75
C TRP A 85 1.81 3.83 -29.67
N VAL A 86 0.71 3.34 -29.11
CA VAL A 86 -0.44 2.84 -29.86
C VAL A 86 -1.01 3.94 -30.77
N ALA A 87 -1.19 5.16 -30.25
CA ALA A 87 -1.62 6.32 -31.03
C ALA A 87 -0.62 6.73 -32.13
N ALA A 88 0.66 6.41 -31.96
CA ALA A 88 1.71 6.61 -32.96
C ALA A 88 1.80 5.47 -34.00
N GLY A 89 0.92 4.46 -33.90
CA GLY A 89 0.87 3.32 -34.81
C GLY A 89 1.85 2.20 -34.48
N VAL A 90 2.39 2.15 -33.26
CA VAL A 90 3.21 1.03 -32.80
C VAL A 90 2.28 -0.16 -32.51
N PRO A 91 2.48 -1.33 -33.13
CA PRO A 91 1.65 -2.52 -32.89
C PRO A 91 2.06 -3.14 -31.54
N ILE A 92 1.31 -2.80 -30.49
CA ILE A 92 1.46 -3.38 -29.15
C ILE A 92 0.24 -4.25 -28.91
N ASP A 93 0.41 -5.56 -29.07
CA ASP A 93 -0.68 -6.54 -28.93
C ASP A 93 -0.99 -6.84 -27.45
N GLY A 94 -0.01 -6.68 -26.56
CA GLY A 94 -0.25 -6.86 -25.14
C GLY A 94 0.81 -6.36 -24.18
N VAL A 95 0.46 -6.37 -22.89
CA VAL A 95 1.28 -5.91 -21.77
C VAL A 95 1.46 -7.03 -20.74
N GLY A 96 2.69 -7.18 -20.26
CA GLY A 96 3.02 -8.09 -19.16
C GLY A 96 3.36 -7.34 -17.88
N SER A 97 2.75 -7.72 -16.75
CA SER A 97 3.23 -7.31 -15.42
C SER A 97 3.94 -8.46 -14.72
N GLN A 98 5.15 -8.18 -14.23
CA GLN A 98 5.91 -9.15 -13.43
C GLN A 98 5.19 -9.48 -12.12
N SER A 99 4.47 -8.53 -11.49
CA SER A 99 3.73 -8.76 -10.23
C SER A 99 4.57 -9.42 -9.13
N GLN A 100 5.83 -8.98 -8.95
CA GLN A 100 6.69 -9.43 -7.86
C GLN A 100 6.42 -8.63 -6.58
N SER A 101 6.05 -9.32 -5.50
CA SER A 101 5.80 -8.73 -4.20
C SER A 101 7.10 -8.60 -3.40
N THR A 102 7.61 -7.37 -3.24
CA THR A 102 8.75 -7.10 -2.35
C THR A 102 8.27 -6.56 -0.99
N GLY A 103 7.78 -7.43 -0.11
CA GLY A 103 7.27 -7.03 1.21
C GLY A 103 6.65 -8.20 1.95
N ASN A 104 6.43 -8.12 3.27
CA ASN A 104 5.78 -9.19 4.05
C ASN A 104 4.26 -9.04 4.15
N SER A 105 3.64 -8.30 3.22
CA SER A 105 2.23 -7.90 3.29
C SER A 105 1.40 -8.64 2.23
N THR A 106 0.13 -8.88 2.56
CA THR A 106 -0.91 -9.51 1.72
C THR A 106 -1.16 -8.74 0.42
N ILE A 107 -1.62 -9.41 -0.63
CA ILE A 107 -1.80 -8.81 -1.97
C ILE A 107 -3.15 -8.09 -2.17
N ALA A 108 -3.74 -7.53 -1.13
CA ALA A 108 -5.11 -7.01 -1.15
C ALA A 108 -5.37 -5.94 -2.24
N ASP A 109 -4.34 -5.21 -2.67
CA ASP A 109 -4.44 -4.20 -3.73
C ASP A 109 -4.34 -4.75 -5.15
N PHE A 110 -3.97 -6.01 -5.33
CA PHE A 110 -3.71 -6.55 -6.67
C PHE A 110 -4.86 -6.42 -7.66
N PRO A 111 -6.10 -6.73 -7.29
CA PRO A 111 -7.20 -6.60 -8.23
C PRO A 111 -7.34 -5.18 -8.79
N ALA A 112 -7.09 -4.15 -7.96
CA ALA A 112 -7.18 -2.75 -8.39
C ALA A 112 -6.06 -2.34 -9.36
N VAL A 113 -4.85 -2.89 -9.16
CA VAL A 113 -3.71 -2.70 -10.07
C VAL A 113 -3.97 -3.34 -11.42
N LEU A 114 -4.41 -4.59 -11.35
CA LEU A 114 -4.63 -5.38 -12.53
C LEU A 114 -5.70 -4.72 -13.39
N LYS A 115 -6.76 -4.19 -12.77
CA LYS A 115 -7.78 -3.40 -13.45
C LYS A 115 -7.21 -2.14 -14.13
N LEU A 116 -6.29 -1.40 -13.52
CA LEU A 116 -5.65 -0.24 -14.19
C LEU A 116 -4.87 -0.68 -15.44
N GLY A 117 -4.14 -1.79 -15.37
CA GLY A 117 -3.38 -2.31 -16.51
C GLY A 117 -4.25 -2.90 -17.62
N CYS A 118 -5.32 -3.61 -17.25
CA CYS A 118 -6.22 -4.31 -18.15
C CYS A 118 -7.28 -3.39 -18.77
N ALA A 119 -7.93 -2.54 -17.98
CA ALA A 119 -9.12 -1.81 -18.43
C ALA A 119 -8.82 -0.38 -18.90
N ASP A 120 -7.83 0.29 -18.30
CA ASP A 120 -7.57 1.71 -18.61
C ASP A 120 -6.54 1.88 -19.75
N VAL A 121 -5.76 0.84 -20.07
CA VAL A 121 -4.87 0.84 -21.24
C VAL A 121 -5.61 0.15 -22.39
N SER A 122 -5.72 0.82 -23.53
CA SER A 122 -6.32 0.24 -24.75
C SER A 122 -5.37 -0.78 -25.40
N ILE A 123 -5.27 -1.98 -24.81
CA ILE A 123 -4.47 -3.11 -25.29
C ILE A 123 -5.35 -4.36 -25.46
N GLU A 124 -4.99 -5.20 -26.42
CA GLU A 124 -5.76 -6.43 -26.71
C GLU A 124 -5.56 -7.50 -25.65
N GLU A 125 -4.33 -7.64 -25.13
CA GLU A 125 -3.99 -8.66 -24.14
C GLU A 125 -3.21 -8.10 -22.94
N TYR A 126 -3.54 -8.59 -21.75
CA TYR A 126 -2.75 -8.39 -20.54
C TYR A 126 -2.37 -9.73 -19.92
N ALA A 127 -1.14 -9.86 -19.43
CA ALA A 127 -0.68 -11.07 -18.76
C ALA A 127 0.12 -10.77 -17.48
N ILE A 128 -0.01 -11.66 -16.50
CA ILE A 128 0.86 -11.66 -15.33
C ILE A 128 2.02 -12.61 -15.61
N THR A 129 3.24 -12.12 -15.77
CA THR A 129 4.33 -12.91 -16.36
C THR A 129 5.28 -13.56 -15.36
N GLU A 130 5.38 -13.03 -14.14
CA GLU A 130 6.39 -13.48 -13.15
C GLU A 130 5.86 -13.43 -11.71
N LEU A 131 4.62 -13.87 -11.48
CA LEU A 131 3.96 -13.76 -10.17
C LEU A 131 4.80 -14.41 -9.07
N ASP A 132 5.30 -13.59 -8.16
CA ASP A 132 6.05 -14.01 -6.98
C ASP A 132 5.49 -13.31 -5.75
N ILE A 133 4.85 -14.09 -4.87
CA ILE A 133 4.21 -13.59 -3.66
C ILE A 133 5.05 -14.03 -2.47
N LYS A 134 5.69 -13.07 -1.80
CA LYS A 134 6.49 -13.35 -0.62
C LYS A 134 5.65 -14.05 0.46
N GLY A 135 6.16 -15.14 1.00
CA GLY A 135 5.45 -15.96 1.99
C GLY A 135 4.57 -17.04 1.37
N ALA A 136 4.39 -17.02 0.04
CA ALA A 136 3.71 -18.04 -0.74
C ALA A 136 2.34 -18.45 -0.18
N SER A 137 1.57 -17.47 0.32
CA SER A 137 0.24 -17.72 0.87
C SER A 137 -0.68 -18.23 -0.24
N SER A 138 -1.32 -19.38 -0.01
CA SER A 138 -2.29 -19.93 -0.95
C SER A 138 -3.47 -18.98 -1.21
N SER A 139 -3.89 -18.21 -0.19
CA SER A 139 -4.99 -17.24 -0.34
C SER A 139 -4.63 -16.04 -1.22
N ASP A 140 -3.36 -15.64 -1.20
CA ASP A 140 -2.87 -14.55 -2.04
C ASP A 140 -2.76 -15.05 -3.49
N TYR A 141 -2.28 -16.28 -3.72
CA TYR A 141 -2.28 -16.85 -5.07
C TYR A 141 -3.70 -17.02 -5.65
N THR A 142 -4.70 -17.42 -4.84
CA THR A 142 -6.08 -17.48 -5.33
C THR A 142 -6.61 -16.09 -5.67
N THR A 143 -6.32 -15.09 -4.84
CA THR A 143 -6.68 -13.69 -5.12
C THR A 143 -6.09 -13.20 -6.44
N ALA A 144 -4.85 -13.60 -6.76
CA ALA A 144 -4.19 -13.26 -8.01
C ALA A 144 -4.82 -13.93 -9.24
N VAL A 145 -5.26 -15.18 -9.10
CA VAL A 145 -5.98 -15.89 -10.15
C VAL A 145 -7.36 -15.26 -10.38
N ASP A 146 -8.12 -15.03 -9.32
CA ASP A 146 -9.46 -14.45 -9.39
C ASP A 146 -9.44 -13.05 -10.01
N ALA A 147 -8.44 -12.23 -9.64
CA ALA A 147 -8.27 -10.92 -10.25
C ALA A 147 -8.10 -10.97 -11.77
N CYS A 148 -7.33 -11.94 -12.29
CA CYS A 148 -7.15 -12.11 -13.73
C CYS A 148 -8.42 -12.62 -14.39
N LEU A 149 -9.13 -13.57 -13.76
CA LEU A 149 -10.39 -14.08 -14.27
C LEU A 149 -11.48 -13.00 -14.36
N ASP A 150 -11.43 -11.99 -13.49
CA ASP A 150 -12.36 -10.86 -13.52
C ASP A 150 -12.08 -9.84 -14.63
N GLN A 151 -10.99 -9.97 -15.39
CA GLN A 151 -10.63 -9.07 -16.50
C GLN A 151 -10.71 -9.78 -17.85
N ASP A 152 -11.57 -9.29 -18.75
CA ASP A 152 -11.84 -9.94 -20.04
C ASP A 152 -10.61 -10.06 -20.96
N ASN A 153 -9.64 -9.16 -20.84
CA ASN A 153 -8.39 -9.17 -21.63
C ASN A 153 -7.19 -9.75 -20.86
N CYS A 154 -7.37 -10.30 -19.65
CA CYS A 154 -6.29 -11.01 -18.97
C CYS A 154 -6.16 -12.43 -19.53
N VAL A 155 -5.13 -12.67 -20.34
CA VAL A 155 -4.93 -13.95 -21.05
C VAL A 155 -4.24 -15.03 -20.22
N GLY A 156 -3.74 -14.67 -19.04
CA GLY A 156 -3.26 -15.64 -18.07
C GLY A 156 -2.18 -15.11 -17.13
N LEU A 157 -1.74 -16.03 -16.28
CA LEU A 157 -0.71 -15.79 -15.29
C LEU A 157 0.34 -16.91 -15.26
N ARG A 158 1.58 -16.54 -15.03
CA ARG A 158 2.71 -17.43 -14.82
C ARG A 158 3.43 -17.06 -13.53
N CYS A 159 3.74 -18.06 -12.71
CA CYS A 159 4.56 -17.87 -11.51
C CYS A 159 6.04 -17.61 -11.88
N GLY A 160 6.68 -16.71 -11.13
CA GLY A 160 8.12 -16.49 -11.15
C GLY A 160 8.88 -17.72 -10.62
N ALA A 161 10.16 -17.84 -10.99
CA ALA A 161 11.04 -18.93 -10.58
C ALA A 161 11.97 -18.51 -9.44
#